data_AF-A0A383TDZ2-F1
#
_entry.id   AF-A0A383TDZ2-F1
#
_cell.length_a   1.000
_cell.length_b   1.000
_cell.length_c   1.000
_cell.angle_alpha   90.00
_cell.angle_beta   90.00
_cell.angle_gamma   90.00
#
_symmetry.space_group_name_H-M   'P 1'
#
loop_
_entity.id
_entity.type
_entity.pdbx_description
1 polymer ?
#
loop_
_entity_poly.entity_id
_entity_poly.type
_entity_poly.pdbx_seq_one_letter_code
_entity_poly.pdbx_strand_id
1 'polypeptide(L)' 'MGTISLRMDEEDEKLIKEYAKTKNITVSSLFRNAVLEKIEDEIDMDLYHIAMKQHIANPQVLSFDEMMNEIDF' A
#
# COMPACT_ATOMS: atom_id res chain seq x y z
N MET A 1 21.38 11.73 1.85
CA MET A 1 20.13 11.94 1.09
C MET A 1 20.41 11.62 -0.37
N GLY A 2 19.60 10.76 -0.98
CA GLY A 2 19.67 10.52 -2.43
C GLY A 2 18.78 11.52 -3.17
N THR A 3 19.20 11.93 -4.35
CA THR A 3 18.40 12.77 -5.26
C THR A 3 17.90 11.92 -6.41
N ILE A 4 16.63 12.05 -6.76
CA ILE A 4 16.03 11.44 -7.95
C ILE A 4 15.63 12.58 -8.88
N SER A 5 16.13 12.55 -10.12
CA SER A 5 15.77 13.49 -11.16
C SER A 5 14.78 12.81 -12.12
N LEU A 6 13.57 13.33 -12.23
CA LEU A 6 12.59 12.89 -13.23
C LEU A 6 12.50 13.92 -14.35
N ARG A 7 12.42 13.42 -15.59
CA ARG A 7 12.03 14.22 -16.75
C ARG A 7 10.53 14.06 -16.94
N MET A 8 9.84 15.17 -17.09
CA MET A 8 8.40 15.26 -17.37
C MET A 8 8.16 16.50 -18.22
N ASP A 9 6.99 16.59 -18.84
CA ASP A 9 6.58 17.82 -19.52
C ASP A 9 6.08 18.88 -18.52
N GLU A 10 5.84 20.08 -19.02
CA GLU A 10 5.44 21.22 -18.19
C GLU A 10 4.03 21.06 -17.61
N GLU A 11 3.13 20.33 -18.29
CA GLU A 11 1.76 20.12 -17.85
C GLU A 11 1.72 19.16 -16.66
N ASP A 12 2.41 18.03 -16.76
CA ASP A 12 2.56 17.05 -15.68
C ASP A 12 3.26 17.68 -14.46
N GLU A 13 4.34 18.43 -14.68
CA GLU A 13 5.05 19.11 -13.59
C GLU A 13 4.13 20.06 -12.83
N LYS A 14 3.34 20.86 -13.56
CA LYS A 14 2.39 21.80 -12.98
C LYS A 14 1.30 21.09 -12.20
N LEU A 15 0.72 20.03 -12.78
CA LEU A 15 -0.34 19.25 -12.14
C LEU A 15 0.14 18.64 -10.81
N ILE A 16 1.32 18.01 -10.82
CA ILE A 16 1.90 17.37 -9.64
C ILE A 16 2.18 18.39 -8.54
N LYS A 17 2.74 19.55 -8.89
CA LYS A 17 3.02 20.63 -7.93
C LYS A 17 1.75 21.19 -7.29
N GLU A 18 0.73 21.48 -8.09
CA GLU A 18 -0.55 21.98 -7.57
C GLU A 18 -1.25 20.93 -6.71
N TYR A 19 -1.25 19.66 -7.10
CA TYR A 19 -1.81 18.59 -6.27
C TYR A 19 -1.11 18.50 -4.90
N ALA A 20 0.22 18.46 -4.88
CA ALA A 20 1.00 18.44 -3.64
C ALA A 20 0.67 19.64 -2.74
N LYS A 21 0.53 20.83 -3.33
CA LYS A 21 0.12 22.06 -2.64
C LYS A 21 -1.28 21.95 -2.03
N THR A 22 -2.26 21.42 -2.76
CA THR A 22 -3.63 21.23 -2.24
C THR A 22 -3.68 20.27 -1.05
N LYS A 23 -2.74 19.33 -0.98
CA LYS A 23 -2.60 18.35 0.11
C LYS A 23 -1.66 18.84 1.22
N ASN A 24 -1.08 20.02 1.08
CA ASN A 24 -0.09 20.59 2.00
C ASN A 24 1.11 19.65 2.25
N ILE A 25 1.58 18.98 1.19
CA ILE A 25 2.75 18.10 1.22
C ILE A 25 3.78 18.54 0.18
N THR A 26 5.03 18.08 0.32
CA THR A 26 6.06 18.32 -0.69
C THR A 26 5.92 17.36 -1.86
N VAL A 27 6.38 17.76 -3.05
CA VAL A 27 6.47 16.87 -4.23
C VAL A 27 7.28 15.63 -3.90
N SER A 28 8.40 15.76 -3.17
CA SER A 28 9.20 14.60 -2.75
C SER A 28 8.44 13.65 -1.82
N SER A 29 7.58 14.17 -0.93
CA SER A 29 6.73 13.32 -0.08
C SER A 29 5.68 12.61 -0.90
N LEU A 30 5.04 13.30 -1.84
CA LEU A 30 4.04 12.73 -2.74
C LEU A 30 4.65 11.56 -3.54
N PHE A 31 5.77 11.78 -4.22
CA PHE A 31 6.44 10.74 -4.99
C PHE A 31 6.91 9.58 -4.11
N ARG A 32 7.52 9.86 -2.95
CA ARG A 32 7.97 8.81 -2.03
C ARG A 32 6.80 7.92 -1.62
N ASN A 33 5.69 8.52 -1.18
CA ASN A 33 4.56 7.77 -0.68
C ASN A 33 3.91 6.96 -1.81
N ALA A 34 3.67 7.56 -2.97
CA ALA A 34 3.07 6.85 -4.10
C ALA A 34 3.92 5.66 -4.58
N VAL A 35 5.25 5.82 -4.62
CA VAL A 35 6.16 4.72 -5.00
C VAL A 35 6.18 3.62 -3.95
N LEU A 36 6.22 3.96 -2.66
CA LEU A 36 6.21 2.97 -1.59
C LEU A 36 4.87 2.21 -1.53
N GLU A 37 3.75 2.92 -1.63
CA GLU A 37 2.41 2.33 -1.68
C GLU A 37 2.30 1.34 -2.84
N LYS A 38 2.83 1.70 -4.02
CA LYS A 38 2.83 0.79 -5.18
C LYS A 38 3.67 -0.48 -4.95
N ILE A 39 4.79 -0.36 -4.24
CA ILE A 39 5.64 -1.51 -3.89
C ILE A 39 4.94 -2.38 -2.85
N GLU A 40 4.32 -1.77 -1.85
CA GLU A 40 3.56 -2.46 -0.79
C GLU A 40 2.39 -3.23 -1.40
N ASP A 41 1.61 -2.63 -2.31
CA ASP A 41 0.51 -3.29 -3.02
C ASP A 41 0.97 -4.58 -3.72
N GLU A 42 2.13 -4.56 -4.37
CA GLU A 42 2.68 -5.73 -5.07
C GLU A 42 3.09 -6.84 -4.08
N ILE A 43 3.74 -6.46 -2.98
CA ILE A 43 4.14 -7.41 -1.93
C ILE A 43 2.90 -8.01 -1.25
N ASP A 44 1.91 -7.19 -0.92
CA ASP A 44 0.68 -7.63 -0.26
C ASP A 44 -0.12 -8.60 -1.13
N MET A 45 -0.16 -8.36 -2.45
CA MET A 45 -0.79 -9.29 -3.39
C MET A 45 -0.10 -10.66 -3.44
N ASP A 46 1.23 -10.68 -3.45
CA ASP A 46 2.00 -11.92 -3.41
C ASP A 46 1.79 -12.67 -2.08
N LEU A 47 1.80 -11.96 -0.96
CA LEU A 47 1.52 -12.52 0.36
C LEU A 47 0.11 -13.08 0.46
N TYR A 48 -0.89 -12.37 -0.08
CA TYR A 48 -2.26 -12.85 -0.18
C TYR A 48 -2.34 -14.19 -0.92
N HIS A 49 -1.69 -14.31 -2.09
CA HIS A 49 -1.69 -15.55 -2.85
C HIS A 49 -1.06 -16.72 -2.08
N ILE A 50 0.03 -16.46 -1.36
CA ILE A 50 0.66 -17.47 -0.49
C ILE A 50 -0.29 -17.90 0.63
N ALA A 51 -0.86 -16.93 1.36
CA ALA A 51 -1.77 -17.18 2.46
C ALA A 51 -3.02 -17.96 2.00
N MET A 52 -3.60 -17.58 0.86
CA MET A 52 -4.76 -18.28 0.29
C MET A 52 -4.43 -19.71 -0.14
N LYS A 53 -3.25 -19.94 -0.73
CA LYS A 53 -2.82 -21.30 -1.09
C LYS A 53 -2.66 -22.17 0.16
N GLN A 54 -2.08 -21.63 1.24
CA GLN A 54 -1.94 -22.33 2.52
C GLN A 54 -3.30 -22.62 3.15
N HIS A 55 -4.22 -21.64 3.12
CA HIS A 55 -5.58 -21.80 3.63
C HIS A 55 -6.37 -22.87 2.84
N ILE A 56 -6.30 -22.86 1.51
CA ILE A 56 -6.98 -23.89 0.69
C ILE A 56 -6.41 -25.29 0.98
N ALA A 57 -5.10 -25.41 1.18
CA ALA A 57 -4.45 -26.68 1.49
C ALA A 57 -4.80 -27.19 2.90
N ASN A 58 -4.96 -26.30 3.87
CA ASN A 58 -5.33 -26.61 5.24
C ASN A 58 -6.21 -25.49 5.85
N PRO A 59 -7.53 -25.54 5.64
CA PRO A 59 -8.41 -24.49 6.13
C PRO A 59 -8.41 -24.44 7.65
N GLN A 60 -7.99 -23.30 8.20
CA GLN A 60 -8.13 -22.97 9.62
C GLN A 60 -9.26 -21.94 9.70
N VAL A 61 -10.49 -22.44 9.86
CA VAL A 61 -11.71 -21.63 9.95
C VAL A 61 -12.29 -21.78 11.35
N LEU A 62 -12.61 -20.66 11.96
CA LEU A 62 -13.22 -20.57 13.28
C LEU A 62 -14.52 -19.78 13.13
N SER A 63 -15.62 -20.26 13.72
CA SER A 63 -16.84 -19.48 13.78
C SER A 63 -16.65 -18.23 14.66
N PHE A 64 -17.52 -17.24 14.48
CA PHE A 64 -17.49 -16.04 15.34
C PHE A 64 -17.63 -16.39 16.82
N ASP A 65 -18.54 -17.32 17.17
CA ASP A 65 -18.76 -17.74 18.56
C ASP A 65 -17.52 -18.44 19.14
N GLU A 66 -16.88 -19.34 18.36
CA GLU A 66 -15.64 -19.99 18.78
C GLU A 66 -14.49 -18.98 18.94
N MET A 67 -14.38 -17.99 18.04
CA MET A 67 -13.39 -16.92 18.13
C MET A 67 -13.58 -16.09 19.40
N MET A 68 -14.81 -15.70 19.72
CA MET A 68 -15.13 -14.94 20.92
C MET A 68 -14.76 -15.70 22.19
N ASN A 69 -15.06 -17.02 22.23
CA ASN A 69 -14.65 -17.89 23.32
C ASN A 69 -13.11 -18.00 23.46
N GLU A 70 -12.35 -17.99 22.36
CA GLU A 70 -10.89 -18.03 22.39
C GLU A 70 -10.24 -16.73 22.89
N ILE A 71 -10.87 -15.57 22.66
CA ILE A 71 -10.35 -14.26 23.05
C ILE A 71 -10.90 -13.74 24.38
N ASP A 72 -11.50 -14.62 25.20
CA ASP A 72 -12.10 -14.32 26.50
C ASP A 72 -13.12 -13.15 26.48
N PHE A 73 -13.93 -13.07 25.41
CA PHE A 73 -15.04 -12.11 25.30
C PHE A 73 -16.42 -12.78 25.40
#